data_AF-A0A9Q0X112-F1
#
_entry.id   AF-A0A9Q0X112-F1
#
_cell.length_a   1.000
_cell.length_b   1.000
_cell.length_c   1.000
_cell.angle_alpha   90.00
_cell.angle_beta   90.00
_cell.angle_gamma   90.00
#
_symmetry.space_group_name_H-M   'P 1'
#
loop_
_entity.id
_entity.type
_entity.pdbx_description
1 polymer ?
#
loop_
_entity_poly.entity_id
_entity_poly.type
_entity_poly.pdbx_seq_one_letter_code
_entity_poly.pdbx_strand_id
1 'polypeptide(L)'
;MFRHVYVLSLLVLLAINTVSAVDYTVTNRAGATAGGARFTRDIGADYSKNTLASATAFTWRTLLQTNAADRKRCDVRREITGVLYHEMVHIWQWNGNGQAPGGLIEGIADFVRLKANYAPSHWVQAGQGDRWDQGYDVTAKFLDYCNGLRSGFVAELNKKMKAGYSDQFFVDLLGKTVDQLWKDYKAKYGH
;
A
#
# COMPACT_ATOMS: atom_id res chain seq x y z
N MET A 1 4.67 -14.24 -68.96
CA MET A 1 4.25 -15.00 -67.76
C MET A 1 4.70 -14.22 -66.53
N PHE A 2 3.89 -13.27 -66.06
CA PHE A 2 4.12 -12.54 -64.80
C PHE A 2 2.86 -12.72 -63.96
N ARG A 3 3.00 -13.39 -62.80
CA ARG A 3 1.91 -13.63 -61.85
C ARG A 3 1.68 -12.38 -61.01
N HIS A 4 0.46 -11.85 -61.03
CA HIS A 4 0.01 -10.81 -60.10
C HIS A 4 -0.18 -11.41 -58.70
N VAL A 5 0.52 -10.85 -57.71
CA VAL A 5 0.30 -11.14 -56.29
C VAL A 5 -0.70 -10.10 -55.78
N TYR A 6 -1.90 -10.54 -55.42
CA TYR A 6 -2.86 -9.72 -54.67
C TYR A 6 -2.51 -9.85 -53.18
N VAL A 7 -1.98 -8.78 -52.59
CA VAL A 7 -1.84 -8.68 -51.13
C VAL A 7 -3.18 -8.17 -50.60
N LEU A 8 -4.00 -9.09 -50.07
CA LEU A 8 -5.16 -8.76 -49.26
C LEU A 8 -4.67 -8.20 -47.92
N SER A 9 -4.61 -6.87 -47.81
CA SER A 9 -4.44 -6.18 -46.54
C SER A 9 -5.75 -6.29 -45.75
N LEU A 10 -5.80 -7.24 -44.81
CA LEU A 10 -6.88 -7.38 -43.85
C LEU A 10 -6.80 -6.24 -42.82
N LEU A 11 -7.60 -5.20 -43.04
CA LEU A 11 -7.81 -4.10 -42.11
C LEU A 11 -8.65 -4.64 -40.93
N VAL A 12 -7.98 -5.16 -39.90
CA VAL A 12 -8.62 -5.48 -38.63
C VAL A 12 -8.92 -4.16 -37.92
N LEU A 13 -10.14 -3.65 -38.10
CA LEU A 13 -10.71 -2.69 -37.16
C LEU A 13 -10.81 -3.38 -35.81
N LEU A 14 -9.86 -3.07 -34.91
CA LEU A 14 -10.05 -3.31 -33.48
C LEU A 14 -11.24 -2.46 -33.05
N ALA A 15 -12.42 -3.07 -33.01
CA ALA A 15 -13.51 -2.58 -32.19
C ALA A 15 -12.97 -2.51 -30.77
N ILE A 16 -12.70 -1.29 -30.29
CA ILE A 16 -12.51 -1.03 -28.86
C ILE A 16 -13.88 -1.32 -28.26
N ASN A 17 -14.11 -2.59 -27.91
CA ASN A 17 -15.19 -2.94 -27.02
C ASN A 17 -14.92 -2.15 -25.76
N THR A 18 -15.76 -1.15 -25.52
CA THR A 18 -15.81 -0.38 -24.29
C THR A 18 -15.88 -1.37 -23.15
N VAL A 19 -14.72 -1.65 -22.55
CA VAL A 19 -14.66 -2.27 -21.23
C VAL A 19 -15.57 -1.41 -20.38
N SER A 20 -16.59 -1.98 -19.76
CA SER A 20 -17.48 -1.28 -18.83
C SER A 20 -16.60 -0.48 -17.88
N ALA A 21 -16.47 0.81 -18.19
CA ALA A 21 -15.59 1.71 -17.50
C ALA A 21 -16.21 1.86 -16.13
N VAL A 22 -15.42 1.63 -15.09
CA VAL A 22 -15.82 2.10 -13.77
C VAL A 22 -15.93 3.61 -13.90
N ASP A 23 -17.13 4.15 -13.71
CA ASP A 23 -17.37 5.60 -13.74
C ASP A 23 -16.68 6.23 -12.53
N TYR A 24 -15.44 6.68 -12.73
CA TYR A 24 -14.72 7.44 -11.73
C TYR A 24 -15.17 8.90 -11.77
N THR A 25 -15.84 9.34 -10.71
CA THR A 25 -16.07 10.76 -10.44
C THR A 25 -14.96 11.30 -9.54
N VAL A 26 -14.25 12.34 -9.97
CA VAL A 26 -13.24 13.01 -9.14
C VAL A 26 -13.89 14.23 -8.48
N THR A 27 -13.87 14.29 -7.15
CA THR A 27 -14.27 15.48 -6.40
C THR A 27 -13.10 15.94 -5.55
N ASN A 28 -12.45 17.05 -5.93
CA ASN A 28 -11.40 17.64 -5.12
C ASN A 28 -12.02 18.49 -3.98
N ARG A 29 -12.25 17.87 -2.82
CA ARG A 29 -12.73 18.57 -1.62
C ARG A 29 -11.62 19.32 -0.87
N ALA A 30 -10.37 19.21 -1.33
CA ALA A 30 -9.19 19.80 -0.71
C ALA A 30 -8.55 20.91 -1.55
N GLY A 31 -9.25 21.45 -2.55
CA GLY A 31 -8.70 22.44 -3.50
C GLY A 31 -8.12 23.69 -2.84
N ALA A 32 -8.62 24.06 -1.65
CA ALA A 32 -8.11 25.18 -0.85
C ALA A 32 -6.86 24.84 -0.01
N THR A 33 -6.44 23.58 0.05
CA THR A 33 -5.23 23.17 0.76
C THR A 33 -4.01 23.27 -0.13
N ALA A 34 -2.82 23.48 0.46
CA ALA A 34 -1.56 23.46 -0.29
C ALA A 34 -1.36 22.13 -1.06
N GLY A 35 -1.78 21.01 -0.46
CA GLY A 35 -1.76 19.70 -1.11
C GLY A 35 -2.70 19.61 -2.32
N GLY A 36 -3.92 20.14 -2.20
CA GLY A 36 -4.89 20.19 -3.31
C GLY A 36 -4.42 21.07 -4.47
N ALA A 37 -3.85 22.24 -4.18
CA ALA A 37 -3.26 23.12 -5.20
C ALA A 37 -2.08 22.43 -5.92
N ARG A 38 -1.19 21.78 -5.16
CA ARG A 38 -0.08 21.02 -5.71
C ARG A 38 -0.55 19.83 -6.57
N PHE A 39 -1.55 19.08 -6.11
CA PHE A 39 -2.14 17.99 -6.88
C PHE A 39 -2.70 18.48 -8.22
N THR A 40 -3.46 19.58 -8.21
CA THR A 40 -4.02 20.16 -9.44
C THR A 40 -2.93 20.58 -10.43
N ARG A 41 -1.82 21.15 -9.93
CA ARG A 41 -0.71 21.63 -10.77
C ARG A 41 0.18 20.50 -11.30
N ASP A 42 0.54 19.54 -10.44
CA ASP A 42 1.60 18.57 -10.73
C ASP A 42 1.06 17.24 -11.28
N ILE A 43 -0.21 16.92 -11.04
CA ILE A 43 -0.82 15.62 -11.41
C ILE A 43 -2.13 15.83 -12.18
N GLY A 44 -3.11 16.48 -11.56
CA GLY A 44 -4.42 16.73 -12.15
C GLY A 44 -5.39 15.54 -12.07
N ALA A 45 -6.68 15.87 -12.05
CA ALA A 45 -7.77 14.89 -11.94
C ALA A 45 -7.86 13.96 -13.17
N ASP A 46 -7.77 14.53 -14.37
CA ASP A 46 -7.91 13.76 -15.61
C ASP A 46 -6.78 12.77 -15.81
N TYR A 47 -5.54 13.20 -15.57
CA TYR A 47 -4.38 12.31 -15.59
C TYR A 47 -4.55 11.17 -14.58
N SER A 48 -4.91 11.47 -13.33
CA SER A 48 -5.14 10.46 -12.30
C SER A 48 -6.22 9.45 -12.70
N LYS A 49 -7.33 9.92 -13.27
CA LYS A 49 -8.43 9.06 -13.77
C LYS A 49 -7.96 8.15 -14.91
N ASN A 50 -7.24 8.70 -15.87
CA ASN A 50 -6.72 7.95 -17.01
C ASN A 50 -5.66 6.93 -16.58
N THR A 51 -4.77 7.29 -15.66
CA THR A 51 -3.77 6.38 -15.09
C THR A 51 -4.45 5.23 -14.34
N LEU A 52 -5.43 5.51 -13.48
CA LEU A 52 -6.16 4.47 -12.76
C LEU A 52 -6.92 3.53 -13.72
N ALA A 53 -7.58 4.08 -14.74
CA ALA A 53 -8.27 3.28 -15.75
C ALA A 53 -7.29 2.39 -16.53
N SER A 54 -6.17 2.95 -16.97
CA SER A 54 -5.11 2.23 -17.69
C SER A 54 -4.49 1.12 -16.83
N ALA A 55 -4.15 1.42 -15.58
CA ALA A 55 -3.60 0.44 -14.63
C ALA A 55 -4.60 -0.69 -14.38
N THR A 56 -5.87 -0.37 -14.15
CA THR A 56 -6.94 -1.36 -13.94
C THR A 56 -7.09 -2.28 -15.15
N ALA A 57 -7.18 -1.72 -16.36
CA ALA A 57 -7.31 -2.49 -17.59
C ALA A 57 -6.07 -3.37 -17.85
N PHE A 58 -4.88 -2.84 -17.58
CA PHE A 58 -3.64 -3.59 -17.66
C PHE A 58 -3.64 -4.78 -16.69
N THR A 59 -3.99 -4.56 -15.42
CA THR A 59 -4.07 -5.62 -14.40
C THR A 59 -5.09 -6.69 -14.79
N TRP A 60 -6.30 -6.33 -15.23
CA TRP A 60 -7.28 -7.32 -15.67
C TRP A 60 -6.79 -8.16 -16.84
N ARG A 61 -6.10 -7.54 -17.81
CA ARG A 61 -5.53 -8.29 -18.94
C ARG A 61 -4.41 -9.23 -18.47
N THR A 62 -3.51 -8.74 -17.63
CA THR A 62 -2.35 -9.51 -17.14
C THR A 62 -2.78 -10.68 -16.25
N LEU A 63 -3.82 -10.51 -15.44
CA LEU A 63 -4.36 -11.55 -14.56
C LEU A 63 -5.48 -12.39 -15.20
N LEU A 64 -5.72 -12.24 -16.51
CA LEU A 64 -6.77 -12.96 -17.26
C LEU A 64 -8.21 -12.75 -16.72
N GLN A 65 -8.48 -11.59 -16.12
CA GLN A 65 -9.80 -11.18 -15.60
C GLN A 65 -10.55 -10.28 -16.60
N THR A 66 -10.56 -10.66 -17.88
CA THR A 66 -11.12 -9.84 -18.96
C THR A 66 -12.64 -9.73 -18.86
N ASN A 67 -13.33 -10.81 -18.48
CA ASN A 67 -14.78 -10.80 -18.26
C ASN A 67 -15.13 -10.26 -16.87
N ALA A 68 -16.25 -9.54 -16.78
CA ALA A 68 -16.71 -8.98 -15.50
C ALA A 68 -16.97 -10.06 -14.43
N ALA A 69 -17.37 -11.27 -14.84
CA ALA A 69 -17.62 -12.39 -13.93
C ALA A 69 -16.34 -12.92 -13.24
N ASP A 70 -15.18 -12.76 -13.87
CA ASP A 70 -13.89 -13.28 -13.39
C ASP A 70 -13.15 -12.26 -12.48
N ARG A 71 -13.66 -11.04 -12.40
CA ARG A 71 -13.02 -9.95 -11.63
C ARG A 71 -13.26 -10.15 -10.13
N LYS A 72 -12.17 -10.11 -9.36
CA LYS A 72 -12.23 -10.12 -7.89
C LYS A 72 -13.08 -8.94 -7.40
N ARG A 73 -14.05 -9.21 -6.53
CA ARG A 73 -14.85 -8.18 -5.86
C ARG A 73 -14.06 -7.58 -4.70
N CYS A 74 -14.04 -6.27 -4.60
CA CYS A 74 -13.50 -5.54 -3.45
C CYS A 74 -14.12 -4.13 -3.36
N ASP A 75 -14.00 -3.50 -2.19
CA ASP A 75 -14.24 -2.07 -2.06
C ASP A 75 -13.02 -1.31 -2.60
N VAL A 76 -13.03 -1.07 -3.92
CA VAL A 76 -11.94 -0.41 -4.65
C VAL A 76 -11.58 0.95 -4.02
N ARG A 77 -12.58 1.70 -3.55
CA ARG A 77 -12.35 3.01 -2.93
C ARG A 77 -11.57 2.88 -1.63
N ARG A 78 -11.98 1.96 -0.76
CA ARG A 78 -11.29 1.70 0.52
C ARG A 78 -9.88 1.16 0.29
N GLU A 79 -9.70 0.23 -0.64
CA GLU A 79 -8.39 -0.36 -0.95
C GLU A 79 -7.41 0.68 -1.53
N ILE A 80 -7.82 1.45 -2.54
CA ILE A 80 -6.98 2.51 -3.11
C ILE A 80 -6.63 3.53 -2.04
N THR A 81 -7.59 3.92 -1.20
CA THR A 81 -7.31 4.87 -0.11
C THR A 81 -6.27 4.29 0.84
N GLY A 82 -6.44 3.04 1.29
CA GLY A 82 -5.49 2.38 2.19
C GLY A 82 -4.08 2.25 1.60
N VAL A 83 -3.96 1.87 0.33
CA VAL A 83 -2.67 1.79 -0.37
C VAL A 83 -2.01 3.17 -0.46
N LEU A 84 -2.78 4.25 -0.73
CA LEU A 84 -2.20 5.60 -0.73
C LEU A 84 -1.64 6.02 0.64
N TYR A 85 -2.27 5.61 1.75
CA TYR A 85 -1.71 5.85 3.09
C TYR A 85 -0.40 5.07 3.28
N HIS A 86 -0.36 3.81 2.85
CA HIS A 86 0.84 2.97 2.90
C HIS A 86 1.99 3.59 2.08
N GLU A 87 1.77 3.87 0.80
CA GLU A 87 2.82 4.41 -0.09
C GLU A 87 3.28 5.81 0.31
N MET A 88 2.40 6.64 0.87
CA MET A 88 2.79 7.95 1.40
C MET A 88 3.80 7.82 2.53
N VAL A 89 3.71 6.76 3.34
CA VAL A 89 4.68 6.54 4.43
C VAL A 89 6.07 6.28 3.87
N HIS A 90 6.22 5.50 2.80
CA HIS A 90 7.52 5.26 2.18
C HIS A 90 8.23 6.54 1.68
N ILE A 91 7.48 7.58 1.32
CA ILE A 91 8.04 8.88 0.93
C ILE A 91 8.70 9.61 2.11
N TRP A 92 8.10 9.50 3.31
CA TRP A 92 8.46 10.33 4.46
C TRP A 92 9.19 9.58 5.58
N GLN A 93 9.10 8.26 5.61
CA GLN A 93 9.76 7.46 6.64
C GLN A 93 11.26 7.37 6.38
N TRP A 94 12.04 7.30 7.47
CA TRP A 94 13.45 6.95 7.39
C TRP A 94 13.59 5.44 7.28
N ASN A 95 14.47 4.98 6.38
CA ASN A 95 14.76 3.57 6.19
C ASN A 95 16.00 3.08 6.99
N GLY A 96 16.46 3.85 7.96
CA GLY A 96 17.64 3.49 8.74
C GLY A 96 18.93 3.51 7.92
N ASN A 97 19.08 4.40 6.93
CA ASN A 97 20.18 4.34 5.95
C ASN A 97 20.28 2.97 5.24
N GLY A 98 19.13 2.35 4.98
CA GLY A 98 19.05 1.01 4.39
C GLY A 98 19.36 -0.15 5.33
N GLN A 99 19.58 0.12 6.62
CA GLN A 99 19.89 -0.92 7.62
C GLN A 99 18.64 -1.47 8.33
N ALA A 100 17.51 -0.76 8.26
CA ALA A 100 16.28 -1.23 8.86
C ALA A 100 15.78 -2.50 8.13
N PRO A 101 15.29 -3.52 8.85
CA PRO A 101 14.70 -4.70 8.24
C PRO A 101 13.56 -4.31 7.30
N GLY A 102 13.51 -4.91 6.11
CA GLY A 102 12.47 -4.61 5.12
C GLY A 102 11.06 -4.79 5.70
N GLY A 103 10.83 -5.82 6.52
CA GLY A 103 9.53 -6.01 7.14
C GLY A 103 9.18 -4.96 8.20
N LEU A 104 10.16 -4.33 8.86
CA LEU A 104 9.89 -3.16 9.69
C LEU A 104 9.42 -1.97 8.84
N ILE A 105 10.06 -1.74 7.70
CA ILE A 105 9.74 -0.66 6.75
C ILE A 105 8.33 -0.82 6.17
N GLU A 106 7.95 -2.03 5.77
CA GLU A 106 6.59 -2.37 5.33
C GLU A 106 5.58 -2.27 6.49
N GLY A 107 5.97 -2.78 7.66
CA GLY A 107 5.12 -2.79 8.84
C GLY A 107 4.79 -1.39 9.37
N ILE A 108 5.70 -0.41 9.24
CA ILE A 108 5.42 0.99 9.60
C ILE A 108 4.39 1.60 8.64
N ALA A 109 4.50 1.31 7.34
CA ALA A 109 3.53 1.75 6.34
C ALA A 109 2.13 1.19 6.62
N ASP A 110 2.04 -0.11 6.93
CA ASP A 110 0.77 -0.74 7.29
C ASP A 110 0.28 -0.38 8.70
N PHE A 111 1.16 -0.02 9.64
CA PHE A 111 0.75 0.56 10.92
C PHE A 111 0.00 1.88 10.71
N VAL A 112 0.49 2.77 9.86
CA VAL A 112 -0.21 4.04 9.56
C VAL A 112 -1.56 3.76 8.87
N ARG A 113 -1.59 2.83 7.91
CA ARG A 113 -2.84 2.38 7.27
C ARG A 113 -3.84 1.83 8.30
N LEU A 114 -3.37 1.07 9.29
CA LEU A 114 -4.17 0.57 10.42
C LEU A 114 -4.73 1.72 11.25
N LYS A 115 -3.89 2.67 11.69
CA LYS A 115 -4.32 3.80 12.54
C LYS A 115 -5.27 4.75 11.80
N ALA A 116 -5.15 4.85 10.48
CA ALA A 116 -6.06 5.60 9.63
C ALA A 116 -7.41 4.88 9.36
N ASN A 117 -7.64 3.71 9.98
CA ASN A 117 -8.86 2.91 9.83
C ASN A 117 -9.08 2.35 8.40
N TYR A 118 -7.99 2.08 7.68
CA TYR A 118 -7.99 1.49 6.33
C TYR A 118 -7.39 0.08 6.27
N ALA A 119 -7.26 -0.60 7.41
CA ALA A 119 -6.95 -2.02 7.44
C ALA A 119 -8.05 -2.82 6.69
N PRO A 120 -7.68 -3.66 5.70
CA PRO A 120 -8.55 -4.65 5.09
C PRO A 120 -9.06 -5.69 6.09
N SER A 121 -10.22 -6.28 5.78
CA SER A 121 -10.85 -7.31 6.62
C SER A 121 -10.10 -8.65 6.64
N HIS A 122 -9.21 -8.89 5.67
CA HIS A 122 -8.44 -10.13 5.53
C HIS A 122 -7.07 -10.07 6.21
N TRP A 123 -6.73 -8.95 6.85
CA TRP A 123 -5.49 -8.84 7.61
C TRP A 123 -5.48 -9.81 8.80
N VAL A 124 -4.29 -10.24 9.17
CA VAL A 124 -4.06 -11.12 10.31
C VAL A 124 -4.62 -10.53 11.61
N GLN A 125 -4.98 -11.43 12.52
CA GLN A 125 -5.35 -11.05 13.88
C GLN A 125 -4.08 -10.71 14.69
N ALA A 126 -4.24 -9.87 15.72
CA ALA A 126 -3.15 -9.60 16.65
C ALA A 126 -2.68 -10.93 17.27
N GLY A 127 -1.37 -11.13 17.36
CA GLY A 127 -0.72 -12.37 17.78
C GLY A 127 -0.35 -13.32 16.65
N GLN A 128 -0.93 -13.22 15.46
CA GLN A 128 -0.55 -14.08 14.33
C GLN A 128 0.80 -13.66 13.71
N GLY A 129 1.39 -14.57 12.93
CA GLY A 129 2.71 -14.43 12.32
C GLY A 129 3.83 -15.08 13.15
N ASP A 130 5.00 -15.18 12.53
CA ASP A 130 6.13 -15.99 13.02
C ASP A 130 7.25 -15.11 13.60
N ARG A 131 7.42 -13.89 13.08
CA ARG A 131 8.47 -12.95 13.51
C ARG A 131 7.99 -11.50 13.52
N TRP A 132 8.62 -10.68 14.36
CA TRP A 132 8.22 -9.30 14.57
C TRP A 132 8.42 -8.41 13.33
N ASP A 133 9.40 -8.71 12.48
CA ASP A 133 9.73 -8.02 11.22
C ASP A 133 9.27 -8.82 9.98
N GLN A 134 8.18 -9.56 10.10
CA GLN A 134 7.63 -10.31 8.96
C GLN A 134 7.17 -9.41 7.81
N GLY A 135 6.85 -8.15 8.11
CA GLY A 135 6.29 -7.20 7.15
C GLY A 135 4.81 -7.00 7.32
N TYR A 136 4.32 -6.00 6.59
CA TYR A 136 2.91 -5.75 6.36
C TYR A 136 2.06 -5.76 7.64
N ASP A 137 0.91 -6.41 7.61
CA ASP A 137 -0.08 -6.48 8.66
C ASP A 137 0.43 -7.16 9.94
N VAL A 138 1.24 -8.23 9.83
CA VAL A 138 1.86 -8.90 10.99
C VAL A 138 2.69 -7.91 11.82
N THR A 139 3.64 -7.22 11.17
CA THR A 139 4.48 -6.24 11.85
C THR A 139 3.66 -5.02 12.29
N ALA A 140 2.69 -4.57 11.49
CA ALA A 140 1.80 -3.47 11.86
C ALA A 140 1.01 -3.72 13.16
N LYS A 141 0.50 -4.95 13.36
CA LYS A 141 -0.19 -5.33 14.61
C LYS A 141 0.74 -5.34 15.81
N PHE A 142 1.97 -5.81 15.64
CA PHE A 142 2.98 -5.74 16.69
C PHE A 142 3.37 -4.30 17.04
N LEU A 143 3.56 -3.45 16.02
CA LEU A 143 3.84 -2.03 16.24
C LEU A 143 2.67 -1.30 16.92
N ASP A 144 1.42 -1.70 16.64
CA ASP A 144 0.24 -1.18 17.36
C ASP A 144 0.23 -1.62 18.83
N TYR A 145 0.63 -2.85 19.14
CA TYR A 145 0.88 -3.28 20.51
C TYR A 145 1.97 -2.43 21.19
N CYS A 146 3.13 -2.25 20.56
CA CYS A 146 4.22 -1.41 21.09
C CYS A 146 3.77 0.04 21.32
N ASN A 147 2.98 0.59 20.39
CA ASN A 147 2.40 1.93 20.53
C ASN A 147 1.35 2.01 21.64
N GLY A 148 0.68 0.90 21.96
CA GLY A 148 -0.18 0.77 23.14
C GLY A 148 0.59 0.77 24.47
N LEU A 149 1.84 0.30 24.48
CA LEU A 149 2.73 0.39 25.65
C LEU A 149 3.29 1.80 25.85
N ARG A 150 3.62 2.47 24.74
CA ARG A 150 4.07 3.87 24.74
C ARG A 150 3.48 4.61 23.56
N SER A 151 2.58 5.56 23.87
CA SER A 151 2.00 6.43 22.84
C SER A 151 3.10 7.16 22.07
N GLY A 152 3.03 7.10 20.73
CA GLY A 152 4.01 7.71 19.85
C GLY A 152 5.26 6.85 19.58
N PHE A 153 5.26 5.59 20.02
CA PHE A 153 6.39 4.66 19.81
C PHE A 153 6.88 4.65 18.36
N VAL A 154 5.99 4.45 17.37
CA VAL A 154 6.37 4.35 15.96
C VAL A 154 6.96 5.66 15.43
N ALA A 155 6.44 6.81 15.88
CA ALA A 155 6.97 8.11 15.50
C ALA A 155 8.40 8.34 16.02
N GLU A 156 8.65 8.00 17.29
CA GLU A 156 9.98 8.09 17.89
C GLU A 156 10.96 7.06 17.31
N LEU A 157 10.49 5.85 16.97
CA LEU A 157 11.28 4.86 16.26
C LEU A 157 11.72 5.40 14.89
N ASN A 158 10.78 5.90 14.08
CA ASN A 158 11.09 6.54 12.80
C ASN A 158 12.10 7.68 12.94
N LYS A 159 11.94 8.53 13.96
CA LYS A 159 12.89 9.62 14.25
C LYS A 159 14.30 9.12 14.55
N LYS A 160 14.43 8.02 15.33
CA LYS A 160 15.74 7.39 15.60
C LYS A 160 16.36 6.75 14.37
N MET A 161 15.54 6.31 13.41
CA MET A 161 16.01 5.73 12.14
C MET A 161 16.65 6.72 11.16
N LYS A 162 16.72 8.01 11.47
CA LYS A 162 17.23 9.03 10.55
C LYS A 162 18.66 8.79 10.04
N ALA A 163 19.54 8.21 10.86
CA ALA A 163 20.96 8.05 10.56
C ALA A 163 21.44 6.58 10.53
N GLY A 164 20.53 5.62 10.70
CA GLY A 164 20.88 4.21 10.86
C GLY A 164 19.78 3.45 11.59
N TYR A 165 19.92 2.13 11.69
CA TYR A 165 18.99 1.29 12.44
C TYR A 165 19.72 0.40 13.45
N SER A 166 19.10 0.20 14.61
CA SER A 166 19.52 -0.77 15.61
C SER A 166 18.32 -1.27 16.41
N ASP A 167 18.24 -2.57 16.67
CA ASP A 167 17.22 -3.16 17.55
C ASP A 167 17.29 -2.59 18.98
N GLN A 168 18.42 -2.01 19.37
CA GLN A 168 18.58 -1.29 20.65
C GLN A 168 17.59 -0.13 20.79
N PHE A 169 17.05 0.40 19.68
CA PHE A 169 16.03 1.44 19.73
C PHE A 169 14.75 0.98 20.45
N PHE A 170 14.41 -0.32 20.40
CA PHE A 170 13.29 -0.86 21.18
C PHE A 170 13.57 -0.80 22.68
N VAL A 171 14.81 -1.10 23.09
CA VAL A 171 15.23 -1.00 24.49
C VAL A 171 15.21 0.46 24.94
N ASP A 172 15.74 1.38 24.14
CA ASP A 172 15.74 2.82 24.46
C ASP A 172 14.32 3.37 24.65
N LEU A 173 13.34 2.87 23.86
CA LEU A 173 11.98 3.40 23.82
C LEU A 173 11.02 2.68 24.77
N LEU A 174 11.23 1.39 25.05
CA LEU A 174 10.29 0.54 25.80
C LEU A 174 10.95 -0.25 26.94
N GLY A 175 12.27 -0.16 27.12
CA GLY A 175 13.02 -0.83 28.19
C GLY A 175 13.20 -2.34 27.99
N LYS A 176 12.84 -2.88 26.83
CA LYS A 176 12.91 -4.31 26.48
C LYS A 176 13.46 -4.52 25.08
N THR A 177 14.11 -5.66 24.85
CA THR A 177 14.54 -6.04 23.49
C THR A 177 13.32 -6.30 22.61
N VAL A 178 13.48 -6.16 21.29
CA VAL A 178 12.39 -6.47 20.35
C VAL A 178 11.88 -7.91 20.48
N ASP A 179 12.77 -8.86 20.77
CA ASP A 179 12.42 -10.27 21.00
C ASP A 179 11.59 -10.47 22.28
N GLN A 180 11.91 -9.75 23.36
CA GLN A 180 11.11 -9.79 24.58
C GLN A 180 9.71 -9.21 24.34
N LEU A 181 9.64 -8.08 23.64
CA LEU A 181 8.37 -7.45 23.28
C LEU A 181 7.53 -8.35 22.37
N TRP A 182 8.15 -9.03 21.40
CA TRP A 182 7.47 -9.99 20.53
C TRP A 182 6.91 -11.17 21.33
N LYS A 183 7.69 -11.74 22.26
CA LYS A 183 7.21 -12.79 23.16
C LYS A 183 6.02 -12.32 24.02
N ASP A 184 6.10 -11.12 24.59
CA ASP A 184 5.02 -10.54 25.38
C ASP A 184 3.75 -10.31 24.54
N TYR A 185 3.92 -9.85 23.30
CA TYR A 185 2.84 -9.71 22.32
C TYR A 185 2.17 -11.05 22.02
N LYS A 186 2.95 -12.09 21.71
CA LYS A 186 2.45 -13.45 21.46
C LYS A 186 1.70 -14.00 22.68
N ALA A 187 2.25 -13.83 23.88
CA ALA A 187 1.62 -14.25 25.12
C ALA A 187 0.29 -13.51 25.40
N LYS A 188 0.21 -12.22 25.07
CA LYS A 188 -1.01 -11.41 25.27
C LYS A 188 -2.16 -11.84 24.36
N TYR A 189 -1.87 -12.20 23.11
CA TYR A 189 -2.89 -12.47 22.10
C TYR A 189 -3.10 -13.95 21.80
N GLY A 190 -2.27 -14.86 22.34
CA GLY A 190 -2.59 -16.29 22.45
C GLY A 190 -2.63 -17.08 21.14
N HIS A 191 -1.93 -16.62 20.10
CA HIS A 191 -1.81 -17.32 18.80
C HIS A 191 -0.43 -17.94 18.60
#